data_AF-A0A1G2P1A5-F1
#
_entry.id   AF-A0A1G2P1A5-F1
#
_cell.length_a   1.000
_cell.length_b   1.000
_cell.length_c   1.000
_cell.angle_alpha   90.00
_cell.angle_beta   90.00
_cell.angle_gamma   90.00
#
_symmetry.space_group_name_H-M   'P 1'
#
loop_
_entity.id
_entity.type
_entity.pdbx_description
1 polymer ?
#
loop_
_entity_poly.entity_id
_entity_poly.type
_entity_poly.pdbx_seq_one_letter_code
_entity_poly.pdbx_strand_id
1 'polypeptide(L)'
;MKRMLSFFDKLEDNIRAAFSRRPIIYAFVGGAAVVLFWRGVWMVADTIPFLTGPVSVFVSVAILLAMGLFVSFFIGDNIIISGLKKEKRLDEKIASEVKTELDMLNDIQKRLDDIEKELKTFRAEMRKDIVPPA
;
A
#
# COMPACT_ATOMS: atom_id res chain seq x y z
N MET A 1 -18.91 25.34 -13.05
CA MET A 1 -18.36 24.27 -12.20
C MET A 1 -17.23 24.74 -11.27
N LYS A 2 -16.14 25.36 -11.73
CA LYS A 2 -15.01 25.78 -10.87
C LYS A 2 -15.40 26.68 -9.67
N ARG A 3 -16.33 27.62 -9.87
CA ARG A 3 -16.82 28.49 -8.78
C ARG A 3 -17.51 27.69 -7.67
N MET A 4 -18.45 26.81 -8.04
CA MET A 4 -19.18 25.98 -7.08
C MET A 4 -18.22 25.10 -6.28
N LEU A 5 -17.27 24.42 -6.94
CA LEU A 5 -16.24 23.64 -6.28
C LEU A 5 -15.42 24.49 -5.30
N SER A 6 -14.98 25.68 -5.68
CA SER A 6 -14.22 26.58 -4.79
C SER A 6 -15.03 27.14 -3.60
N PHE A 7 -16.36 27.16 -3.68
CA PHE A 7 -17.21 27.55 -2.56
C PHE A 7 -17.31 26.42 -1.53
N PHE A 8 -17.51 25.18 -1.99
CA PHE A 8 -17.52 24.02 -1.09
C PHE A 8 -16.16 23.81 -0.42
N ASP A 9 -15.07 23.97 -1.16
CA ASP A 9 -13.69 23.83 -0.65
C ASP A 9 -13.41 24.83 0.50
N LYS A 10 -13.74 26.11 0.28
CA LYS A 10 -13.58 27.15 1.33
C LYS A 10 -14.49 26.93 2.54
N LEU A 11 -15.68 26.40 2.34
CA LEU A 11 -16.62 26.09 3.42
C LEU A 11 -16.14 24.88 4.23
N GLU A 12 -15.62 23.85 3.55
CA GLU A 12 -15.00 22.69 4.17
C GLU A 12 -13.79 23.09 5.02
N ASP A 13 -12.88 23.90 4.47
CA ASP A 13 -11.70 24.37 5.19
C ASP A 13 -12.06 25.15 6.45
N ASN A 14 -13.08 26.00 6.38
CA ASN A 14 -13.52 26.81 7.51
C ASN A 14 -14.20 25.98 8.61
N ILE A 15 -15.02 24.98 8.22
CA ILE A 15 -15.60 24.02 9.16
C ILE A 15 -14.48 23.18 9.79
N ARG A 16 -13.54 22.67 9.00
CA ARG A 16 -12.41 21.88 9.47
C ARG A 16 -11.54 22.66 10.47
N ALA A 17 -11.26 23.94 10.19
CA ALA A 17 -10.52 24.83 11.08
C ALA A 17 -11.29 25.11 12.39
N ALA A 18 -12.60 25.37 12.31
CA ALA A 18 -13.44 25.63 13.47
C ALA A 18 -13.60 24.40 14.38
N PHE A 19 -13.70 23.20 13.79
CA PHE A 19 -13.95 21.95 14.50
C PHE A 19 -12.69 21.19 14.93
N SER A 20 -11.50 21.57 14.47
CA SER A 20 -10.20 21.02 14.92
C SER A 20 -10.03 21.06 16.45
N ARG A 21 -10.63 22.06 17.13
CA ARG A 21 -10.57 22.20 18.59
C ARG A 21 -11.54 21.28 19.35
N ARG A 22 -12.50 20.63 18.68
CA ARG A 22 -13.53 19.77 19.29
C ARG A 22 -13.87 18.54 18.42
N PRO A 23 -12.94 17.58 18.30
CA PRO A 23 -13.10 16.41 17.41
C PRO A 23 -14.32 15.53 17.78
N ILE A 24 -14.72 15.47 19.05
CA ILE A 24 -15.85 14.66 19.51
C ILE A 24 -17.19 15.19 18.97
N ILE A 25 -17.41 16.51 18.99
CA ILE A 25 -18.65 17.11 18.50
C ILE A 25 -18.74 16.95 16.98
N TYR A 26 -17.61 17.10 16.29
CA TYR A 26 -17.53 16.87 14.86
C TYR A 26 -17.92 15.43 14.49
N ALA A 27 -17.36 14.43 15.18
CA ALA A 27 -17.70 13.03 14.97
C ALA A 27 -19.17 12.73 15.26
N PHE A 28 -19.73 13.34 16.31
CA PHE A 28 -21.14 13.16 16.67
C PHE A 28 -22.09 13.76 15.62
N VAL A 29 -21.85 15.01 15.20
CA VAL A 29 -22.66 15.68 14.18
C VAL A 29 -22.51 14.99 12.83
N GLY A 30 -21.28 14.60 12.46
CA GLY A 30 -21.00 13.85 11.24
C GLY A 30 -21.71 12.49 11.22
N GLY A 31 -21.63 11.73 12.31
CA GLY A 31 -22.34 10.45 12.46
C GLY A 31 -23.84 10.61 12.35
N ALA A 32 -24.42 11.59 13.05
CA ALA A 32 -25.85 11.89 12.98
C ALA A 32 -26.28 12.29 11.55
N ALA A 33 -25.47 13.11 10.86
CA ALA A 33 -25.72 13.52 9.48
C ALA A 33 -25.70 12.33 8.51
N VAL A 34 -24.76 11.39 8.66
CA VAL A 34 -24.69 10.17 7.83
C VAL A 34 -25.94 9.30 8.03
N VAL A 35 -26.37 9.11 9.29
CA VAL A 35 -27.58 8.34 9.60
C VAL A 35 -28.82 9.01 9.00
N LEU A 36 -28.96 10.34 9.16
CA LEU A 36 -30.07 11.10 8.58
C LEU A 36 -30.04 11.09 7.05
N PHE A 37 -28.86 11.14 6.45
CA PHE A 37 -28.69 11.06 5.00
C PHE A 37 -29.21 9.72 4.48
N TRP A 38 -28.78 8.60 5.07
CA TRP A 38 -29.23 7.28 4.65
C TRP A 38 -30.74 7.11 4.88
N ARG A 39 -31.26 7.60 6.00
CA ARG A 39 -32.71 7.66 6.24
C ARG A 39 -33.44 8.44 5.14
N GLY A 40 -32.90 9.59 4.73
CA GLY A 40 -33.44 10.39 3.63
C GLY A 40 -33.47 9.63 2.31
N VAL A 41 -32.40 8.91 1.98
CA VAL A 41 -32.33 8.05 0.77
C VAL A 41 -33.46 7.01 0.77
N TRP A 42 -33.74 6.38 1.91
CA TRP A 42 -34.82 5.39 2.02
C TRP A 42 -36.19 6.02 1.83
N MET A 43 -36.43 7.17 2.48
CA MET A 43 -37.69 7.89 2.31
C MET A 43 -37.91 8.35 0.87
N VAL A 44 -36.86 8.78 0.15
CA VAL A 44 -36.96 9.11 -1.27
C VAL A 44 -37.27 7.88 -2.10
N ALA A 45 -36.63 6.74 -1.82
CA ALA A 45 -36.94 5.48 -2.49
C ALA A 45 -38.41 5.07 -2.28
N ASP A 46 -38.93 5.19 -1.06
CA ASP A 46 -40.33 4.88 -0.72
C ASP A 46 -41.34 5.79 -1.44
N THR A 47 -40.97 7.04 -1.77
CA THR A 47 -41.86 7.94 -2.54
C THR A 47 -42.03 7.53 -4.01
N ILE A 48 -41.20 6.62 -4.53
CA ILE A 48 -41.25 6.16 -5.91
C ILE A 48 -42.03 4.84 -5.96
N PRO A 49 -43.28 4.83 -6.45
CA PRO A 49 -44.17 3.65 -6.33
C PRO A 49 -43.65 2.40 -7.05
N PHE A 50 -42.79 2.58 -8.05
CA PHE A 50 -42.21 1.48 -8.82
C PHE A 50 -40.98 0.84 -8.16
N LEU A 51 -40.32 1.53 -7.20
CA LEU A 51 -39.18 0.99 -6.46
C LEU A 51 -39.63 0.07 -5.32
N THR A 52 -40.42 -0.95 -5.67
CA THR A 52 -40.74 -2.04 -4.76
C THR A 52 -39.46 -2.77 -4.33
N GLY A 53 -39.47 -3.43 -3.17
CA GLY A 53 -38.29 -4.13 -2.62
C GLY A 53 -37.51 -4.96 -3.66
N PRO A 54 -38.16 -5.86 -4.42
CA PRO A 54 -37.47 -6.62 -5.47
C PRO A 54 -36.89 -5.74 -6.59
N VAL A 55 -37.64 -4.74 -7.06
CA VAL A 55 -37.19 -3.83 -8.14
C VAL A 55 -35.99 -3.00 -7.70
N SER A 56 -36.00 -2.49 -6.46
CA SER A 56 -34.87 -1.74 -5.91
C SER A 56 -33.59 -2.57 -5.86
N VAL A 57 -33.69 -3.87 -5.53
CA VAL A 57 -32.55 -4.79 -5.55
C VAL A 57 -32.02 -4.97 -6.97
N PHE A 58 -32.88 -5.27 -7.94
CA PHE A 58 -32.45 -5.46 -9.33
C PHE A 58 -31.82 -4.19 -9.92
N VAL A 59 -32.43 -3.02 -9.71
CA VAL A 59 -31.91 -1.74 -10.19
C VAL A 59 -30.56 -1.42 -9.52
N SER A 60 -30.45 -1.62 -8.20
CA SER A 60 -29.20 -1.38 -7.48
C SER A 60 -28.07 -2.29 -7.97
N VAL A 61 -28.33 -3.59 -8.17
CA VAL A 61 -27.33 -4.54 -8.68
C VAL A 61 -26.91 -4.17 -10.10
N ALA A 62 -27.85 -3.83 -10.98
CA ALA A 62 -27.55 -3.43 -12.36
C ALA A 62 -26.67 -2.17 -12.41
N ILE A 63 -27.01 -1.13 -11.62
CA ILE A 63 -26.23 0.11 -11.54
C ILE A 63 -24.86 -0.15 -10.93
N LEU A 64 -24.78 -0.92 -9.84
CA LEU A 64 -23.51 -1.24 -9.18
C LEU A 64 -22.58 -2.05 -10.09
N LEU A 65 -23.13 -2.97 -10.90
CA LEU A 65 -22.37 -3.71 -11.90
C LEU A 65 -21.90 -2.79 -13.04
N ALA A 66 -22.77 -1.93 -13.56
CA ALA A 66 -22.42 -0.97 -14.62
C ALA A 66 -21.32 0.00 -14.19
N MET A 67 -21.33 0.45 -12.93
CA MET A 67 -20.28 1.30 -12.36
C MET A 67 -19.01 0.54 -11.97
N GLY A 68 -19.00 -0.80 -12.02
CA GLY A 68 -17.91 -1.65 -11.51
C GLY A 68 -17.77 -1.67 -9.99
N LEU A 69 -18.60 -0.93 -9.27
CA LEU A 69 -18.58 -0.83 -7.81
C LEU A 69 -19.03 -2.12 -7.13
N PHE A 70 -19.91 -2.91 -7.75
CA PHE A 70 -20.32 -4.20 -7.20
C PHE A 70 -19.11 -5.13 -7.00
N VAL A 71 -18.26 -5.24 -8.02
CA VAL A 71 -17.05 -6.07 -7.95
C VAL A 71 -16.06 -5.46 -6.96
N SER A 72 -15.88 -4.14 -6.94
CA SER A 72 -14.96 -3.49 -6.00
C SER A 72 -15.36 -3.69 -4.53
N PHE A 73 -16.63 -3.47 -4.17
CA PHE A 73 -17.10 -3.56 -2.79
C PHE A 73 -17.20 -5.01 -2.29
N PHE A 74 -17.66 -5.94 -3.13
CA PHE A 74 -17.90 -7.32 -2.69
C PHE A 74 -16.71 -8.26 -2.93
N ILE A 75 -15.86 -7.98 -3.92
CA ILE A 75 -14.73 -8.83 -4.31
C ILE A 75 -13.38 -8.08 -4.17
N GLY A 76 -13.37 -6.78 -4.45
CA GLY A 76 -12.16 -5.96 -4.61
C GLY A 76 -11.36 -5.75 -3.33
N ASP A 77 -11.98 -5.36 -2.22
CA ASP A 77 -11.21 -5.00 -1.01
C ASP A 77 -10.30 -6.14 -0.53
N ASN A 78 -10.82 -7.37 -0.47
CA ASN A 78 -10.02 -8.53 -0.05
C ASN A 78 -9.04 -9.03 -1.13
N ILE A 79 -9.37 -8.94 -2.42
CA ILE A 79 -8.46 -9.36 -3.52
C ILE A 79 -7.32 -8.35 -3.71
N ILE A 80 -7.60 -7.05 -3.62
CA ILE A 80 -6.58 -5.99 -3.72
C ILE A 80 -5.66 -6.04 -2.50
N ILE A 81 -6.22 -6.16 -1.28
CA ILE A 81 -5.40 -6.29 -0.06
C ILE A 81 -4.56 -7.57 -0.08
N SER A 82 -5.10 -8.70 -0.55
CA SER A 82 -4.32 -9.93 -0.68
C SER A 82 -3.27 -9.87 -1.80
N GLY A 83 -3.54 -9.16 -2.89
CA GLY A 83 -2.58 -8.84 -3.94
C GLY A 83 -1.41 -8.00 -3.43
N LEU A 84 -1.70 -6.87 -2.76
CA LEU A 84 -0.69 -6.01 -2.14
C LEU A 84 0.15 -6.75 -1.09
N LYS A 85 -0.49 -7.61 -0.29
CA LYS A 85 0.22 -8.43 0.71
C LYS A 85 1.12 -9.49 0.05
N LYS A 86 0.76 -9.99 -1.12
CA LYS A 86 1.57 -10.95 -1.89
C LYS A 86 2.77 -10.27 -2.54
N GLU A 87 2.60 -9.09 -3.13
CA GLU A 87 3.71 -8.28 -3.67
C GLU A 87 4.74 -7.95 -2.58
N LYS A 88 4.29 -7.41 -1.44
CA LYS A 88 5.20 -7.09 -0.32
C LYS A 88 6.01 -8.30 0.16
N ARG A 89 5.38 -9.49 0.22
CA ARG A 89 6.08 -10.74 0.56
C ARG A 89 7.11 -11.15 -0.49
N LEU A 90 6.84 -10.88 -1.76
CA LEU A 90 7.77 -11.13 -2.85
C LEU A 90 8.99 -10.21 -2.73
N ASP A 91 8.76 -8.92 -2.46
CA ASP A 91 9.82 -7.93 -2.30
C ASP A 91 10.72 -8.24 -1.10
N GLU A 92 10.13 -8.61 0.05
CA GLU A 92 10.90 -9.05 1.23
C GLU A 92 11.76 -10.27 0.93
N LYS A 93 11.24 -11.23 0.14
CA LYS A 93 11.98 -12.41 -0.27
C LYS A 93 13.13 -12.06 -1.22
N ILE A 94 12.88 -11.24 -2.23
CA ILE A 94 13.91 -10.76 -3.17
C ILE A 94 15.02 -10.02 -2.41
N ALA A 95 14.66 -9.14 -1.48
CA ALA A 95 15.65 -8.43 -0.65
C ALA A 95 16.51 -9.40 0.18
N SER A 96 15.92 -10.46 0.73
CA SER A 96 16.66 -11.49 1.46
C SER A 96 17.60 -12.32 0.58
N GLU A 97 17.17 -12.64 -0.64
CA GLU A 97 17.98 -13.37 -1.62
C GLU A 97 19.17 -12.51 -2.08
N VAL A 98 18.94 -11.24 -2.44
CA VAL A 98 19.99 -10.29 -2.81
C VAL A 98 21.00 -10.09 -1.69
N LYS A 99 20.53 -9.98 -0.43
CA LYS A 99 21.44 -9.88 0.72
C LYS A 99 22.33 -11.13 0.85
N THR A 100 21.75 -12.31 0.67
CA THR A 100 22.48 -13.58 0.74
C THR A 100 23.51 -13.68 -0.39
N GLU A 101 23.18 -13.22 -1.60
CA GLU A 101 24.11 -13.15 -2.72
C GLU A 101 25.28 -12.18 -2.46
N LEU A 102 25.01 -11.00 -1.89
CA LEU A 102 26.05 -10.04 -1.50
C LEU A 102 26.98 -10.62 -0.43
N ASP A 103 26.43 -11.33 0.55
CA ASP A 103 27.24 -11.99 1.60
C ASP A 103 28.13 -13.09 0.99
N MET A 104 27.63 -13.86 0.01
CA MET A 104 28.45 -14.85 -0.72
C MET A 104 29.56 -14.19 -1.55
N LEU A 105 29.26 -13.09 -2.24
CA LEU A 105 30.28 -12.35 -3.01
C LEU A 105 31.37 -11.79 -2.11
N ASN A 106 31.01 -11.27 -0.93
CA ASN A 106 31.97 -10.83 0.07
C ASN A 106 32.85 -11.99 0.58
N ASP A 107 32.29 -13.17 0.82
CA ASP A 107 33.09 -14.35 1.21
C ASP A 107 34.08 -14.77 0.11
N ILE A 108 33.63 -14.77 -1.15
CA ILE A 108 34.48 -15.06 -2.30
C ILE A 108 35.62 -14.04 -2.39
N GLN A 109 35.33 -12.75 -2.24
CA GLN A 109 36.35 -11.70 -2.29
C GLN A 109 37.40 -11.87 -1.17
N LYS A 110 36.94 -12.24 0.03
CA LYS A 110 37.82 -12.52 1.17
C LYS A 110 38.75 -13.71 0.92
N ARG A 111 38.22 -14.79 0.35
CA ARG A 111 39.02 -15.98 -0.02
C ARG A 111 40.07 -15.65 -1.09
N LEU A 112 39.74 -14.80 -2.06
CA LEU A 112 40.70 -14.33 -3.06
C LEU A 112 41.83 -13.52 -2.44
N ASP A 113 41.51 -12.62 -1.49
CA ASP A 113 42.53 -11.85 -0.76
C ASP A 113 43.46 -12.74 0.07
N ASP A 114 42.92 -13.79 0.70
CA ASP A 114 43.71 -14.75 1.47
C ASP A 114 44.63 -15.59 0.57
N ILE A 115 44.14 -16.03 -0.60
CA ILE A 115 44.97 -16.70 -1.62
C ILE A 115 46.08 -15.76 -2.11
N GLU A 116 45.79 -14.48 -2.33
CA GLU A 116 46.80 -13.50 -2.76
C GLU A 116 47.90 -13.35 -1.69
N LYS A 117 47.53 -13.31 -0.41
CA LYS A 117 48.50 -13.27 0.70
C LYS A 117 49.34 -14.52 0.73
N GLU A 118 48.74 -15.71 0.70
CA GLU A 118 49.47 -16.99 0.70
C GLU A 118 50.48 -17.05 -0.45
N LEU A 119 50.08 -16.68 -1.66
CA LEU A 119 50.96 -16.59 -2.84
C LEU A 119 52.14 -15.63 -2.62
N LYS A 120 51.92 -14.48 -1.99
CA LYS A 120 53.00 -13.53 -1.65
C LYS A 120 54.00 -14.13 -0.66
N THR A 121 53.52 -14.81 0.39
CA THR A 121 54.38 -15.50 1.37
C THR A 121 55.19 -16.60 0.70
N PHE A 122 54.55 -17.48 -0.08
CA PHE A 122 55.21 -18.56 -0.80
C PHE A 122 56.29 -18.04 -1.75
N ARG A 123 56.01 -16.95 -2.47
CA ARG A 123 56.98 -16.31 -3.37
C ARG A 123 58.17 -15.68 -2.62
N ALA A 124 57.97 -15.21 -1.39
CA ALA A 124 59.02 -14.65 -0.55
C ALA A 124 59.94 -15.73 0.05
N GLU A 125 59.38 -16.88 0.43
CA GLU A 125 60.16 -18.06 0.87
C GLU A 125 61.03 -18.61 -0.26
N MET A 126 60.45 -18.82 -1.45
CA MET A 126 61.20 -19.25 -2.63
C MET A 126 62.34 -18.30 -3.00
N ARG A 127 62.21 -17.00 -2.73
CA ARG A 127 63.28 -16.01 -2.97
C ARG A 127 64.46 -16.17 -1.99
N LYS A 128 64.21 -16.61 -0.76
CA LYS A 128 65.27 -16.84 0.24
C LYS A 128 66.11 -18.08 -0.07
N ASP A 129 65.52 -19.11 -0.65
CA ASP A 129 66.24 -20.36 -0.97
C ASP A 129 67.11 -20.27 -2.24
N ILE A 130 66.92 -19.24 -3.08
CA ILE A 130 67.64 -19.07 -4.36
C ILE A 130 68.89 -18.18 -4.23
N VAL A 131 69.07 -17.42 -3.14
CA VAL A 131 70.24 -16.56 -2.93
C VAL A 131 70.90 -16.86 -1.58
N PRO A 132 72.03 -17.60 -1.54
CA PRO A 132 72.75 -17.83 -0.29
C PRO A 132 73.38 -16.52 0.20
N PRO A 133 73.48 -16.31 1.53
CA PRO A 133 74.18 -15.16 2.08
C PRO A 133 75.65 -15.20 1.67
N ALA A 134 76.10 -14.13 1.02
CA ALA A 134 77.50 -13.86 0.69
C ALA A 134 78.30 -13.45 1.94
#